data_AF-A0A162TV58-F1
#
_entry.id   AF-A0A162TV58-F1
#
_cell.length_a   1.000
_cell.length_b   1.000
_cell.length_c   1.000
_cell.angle_alpha   90.00
_cell.angle_beta   90.00
_cell.angle_gamma   90.00
#
_symmetry.space_group_name_H-M   'P 1'
#
loop_
_entity.id
_entity.type
_entity.pdbx_description
1 polymer ?
#
loop_
_entity_poly.entity_id
_entity_poly.type
_entity_poly.pdbx_seq_one_letter_code
_entity_poly.pdbx_strand_id
1 'polypeptide(L)'
;MKNFLVSALVDIVLIFMSYFLFRKIISGPTRHRLYEKFFGSFAKFVIYTFIATITITGLTAFVLYKTWFIAYINIIAPALVSVLVGFVMSTVPTRGVGDNKSKE
;
A
#
# COMPACT_ATOMS: atom_id res chain seq x y z
N MET A 1 2.44 14.56 20.34
CA MET A 1 1.95 13.17 20.23
C MET A 1 2.82 12.29 21.11
N LYS A 2 2.37 11.93 22.33
CA LYS A 2 3.22 11.17 23.29
C LYS A 2 3.61 9.77 22.80
N ASN A 3 2.96 9.25 21.76
CA ASN A 3 3.14 7.88 21.27
C ASN A 3 3.58 7.78 19.79
N PHE A 4 4.14 8.85 19.20
CA PHE A 4 4.49 8.87 17.76
C PHE A 4 5.39 7.70 17.34
N LEU A 5 6.44 7.41 18.11
CA LEU A 5 7.35 6.30 17.81
C LEU A 5 6.65 4.94 17.84
N VAL A 6 5.73 4.75 18.79
CA VAL A 6 4.96 3.50 18.91
C VAL A 6 4.02 3.36 17.71
N SER A 7 3.30 4.41 17.34
CA SER A 7 2.43 4.40 16.16
C SER A 7 3.21 4.12 14.88
N ALA A 8 4.37 4.76 14.68
CA ALA A 8 5.22 4.51 13.52
C ALA A 8 5.72 3.06 13.46
N LEU A 9 6.09 2.48 14.62
CA LEU A 9 6.50 1.07 14.69
C LEU A 9 5.34 0.13 14.34
N VAL A 10 4.14 0.41 14.84
CA VAL A 10 2.92 -0.33 14.51
C VAL A 10 2.62 -0.25 13.01
N ASP A 11 2.75 0.92 12.40
CA ASP A 11 2.56 1.11 10.95
C ASP A 11 3.56 0.27 10.13
N ILE A 12 4.83 0.24 10.53
CA ILE A 12 5.85 -0.63 9.89
C ILE A 12 5.44 -2.10 9.97
N VAL A 13 5.04 -2.56 11.16
CA VAL A 13 4.57 -3.94 11.35
C VAL A 13 3.36 -4.22 10.46
N LEU A 14 2.43 -3.27 10.35
CA LEU A 14 1.25 -3.37 9.49
C LEU A 14 1.62 -3.48 8.01
N ILE A 15 2.57 -2.67 7.52
CA ILE A 15 3.08 -2.73 6.14
C ILE A 15 3.58 -4.13 5.82
N PHE A 16 4.42 -4.70 6.69
CA PHE A 16 4.97 -6.05 6.48
C PHE A 16 3.88 -7.12 6.56
N MET A 17 2.96 -7.03 7.53
CA MET A 17 1.82 -7.95 7.62
C MET A 17 1.00 -7.93 6.34
N SER A 18 0.63 -6.74 5.84
CA SER A 18 -0.09 -6.57 4.58
C SER A 18 0.70 -7.11 3.39
N TYR A 19 2.02 -6.82 3.31
CA TYR A 19 2.88 -7.37 2.26
C TYR A 19 2.82 -8.89 2.20
N PHE A 20 3.02 -9.58 3.32
CA PHE A 20 3.00 -11.04 3.36
C PHE A 20 1.60 -11.61 3.07
N LEU A 21 0.55 -10.92 3.53
CA LEU A 21 -0.83 -11.28 3.26
C LEU A 21 -1.12 -11.24 1.75
N PHE A 22 -0.85 -10.11 1.09
CA PHE A 22 -1.10 -9.96 -0.35
C PHE A 22 -0.19 -10.84 -1.20
N ARG A 23 1.06 -11.08 -0.77
CA ARG A 23 1.97 -12.02 -1.43
C ARG A 23 1.44 -13.47 -1.38
N LYS A 24 0.76 -13.87 -0.31
CA LYS A 24 0.13 -15.20 -0.19
C LYS A 24 -1.19 -15.30 -0.96
N ILE A 25 -1.99 -14.23 -0.96
CA ILE A 25 -3.31 -14.21 -1.62
C ILE A 25 -3.19 -14.10 -3.13
N ILE A 26 -2.25 -13.28 -3.64
CA ILE A 26 -2.15 -12.96 -5.06
C ILE A 26 -0.95 -13.69 -5.67
N SER A 27 -1.21 -14.49 -6.71
CA SER A 27 -0.16 -15.24 -7.42
C SER A 27 0.94 -14.33 -8.01
N GLY A 28 2.15 -14.85 -8.14
CA GLY A 28 3.29 -14.10 -8.72
C GLY A 28 3.00 -13.49 -10.10
N PRO A 29 2.50 -14.27 -11.08
CA PRO A 29 2.17 -13.75 -12.40
C PRO A 29 1.11 -12.64 -12.37
N THR A 30 0.08 -12.79 -11.52
CA THR A 30 -0.95 -11.76 -11.36
C THR A 30 -0.38 -10.47 -10.79
N ARG A 31 0.48 -10.55 -9.76
CA ARG A 31 1.13 -9.39 -9.14
C ARG A 31 2.01 -8.63 -10.14
N HIS A 32 2.79 -9.35 -10.93
CA HIS A 32 3.62 -8.75 -11.98
C HIS A 32 2.77 -8.04 -13.03
N ARG A 33 1.72 -8.69 -13.54
CA ARG A 33 0.79 -8.08 -14.50
C ARG A 33 0.09 -6.84 -13.94
N LEU A 34 -0.23 -6.84 -12.65
CA LEU A 34 -0.84 -5.71 -11.95
C LEU A 34 0.14 -4.54 -11.88
N TYR A 35 1.39 -4.82 -11.49
CA TYR A 35 2.45 -3.81 -11.47
C TYR A 35 2.73 -3.23 -12.85
N GLU A 36 2.85 -4.03 -13.91
CA GLU A 36 3.07 -3.49 -15.25
C GLU A 36 1.91 -2.63 -15.74
N LYS A 37 0.67 -3.07 -15.49
CA LYS A 37 -0.54 -2.36 -15.92
C LYS A 37 -0.68 -1.00 -15.23
N PHE A 38 -0.45 -0.93 -13.92
CA PHE A 38 -0.67 0.28 -13.14
C PHE A 38 0.61 1.12 -12.96
N PHE A 39 1.77 0.47 -12.82
CA PHE A 39 3.04 1.09 -12.42
C PHE A 39 4.15 0.97 -13.47
N GLY A 40 3.79 0.78 -14.74
CA GLY A 40 4.75 0.68 -15.85
C GLY A 40 5.65 1.91 -16.08
N SER A 41 5.41 3.04 -15.38
CA SER A 41 6.36 4.16 -15.31
C SER A 41 6.38 4.77 -13.90
N PHE A 42 7.51 5.38 -13.53
CA PHE A 42 7.65 6.05 -12.25
C PHE A 42 6.60 7.17 -12.07
N ALA A 43 6.30 7.93 -13.12
CA ALA A 43 5.27 8.96 -13.07
C ALA A 43 3.88 8.38 -12.75
N LYS A 44 3.48 7.27 -13.41
CA LYS A 44 2.21 6.58 -13.11
C LYS A 44 2.19 6.05 -11.68
N PHE A 45 3.30 5.50 -11.21
CA PHE A 45 3.46 5.08 -9.82
C PHE A 45 3.20 6.21 -8.83
N VAL A 46 3.84 7.36 -9.02
CA VAL A 46 3.64 8.53 -8.15
C VAL A 46 2.19 9.00 -8.20
N ILE A 47 1.62 9.19 -9.39
CA ILE A 47 0.26 9.72 -9.56
C ILE A 47 -0.78 8.78 -8.94
N TYR A 48 -0.74 7.49 -9.24
CA TYR A 48 -1.72 6.54 -8.72
C TYR A 48 -1.60 6.35 -7.21
N THR A 49 -0.37 6.30 -6.68
CA THR A 49 -0.16 6.22 -5.22
C THR A 49 -0.67 7.48 -4.53
N PHE A 50 -0.43 8.65 -5.11
CA PHE A 50 -0.92 9.93 -4.59
C PHE A 50 -2.45 10.00 -4.58
N ILE A 51 -3.10 9.69 -5.71
CA ILE A 51 -4.57 9.68 -5.81
C ILE A 51 -5.17 8.68 -4.82
N ALA A 52 -4.61 7.47 -4.72
CA ALA A 52 -5.08 6.46 -3.78
C ALA A 52 -4.93 6.92 -2.33
N THR A 53 -3.79 7.53 -1.98
CA THR A 53 -3.53 8.04 -0.62
C THR A 53 -4.48 9.18 -0.24
N ILE A 54 -4.70 10.14 -1.14
CA ILE A 54 -5.68 11.22 -0.94
C ILE A 54 -7.07 10.65 -0.77
N THR A 55 -7.45 9.67 -1.61
CA THR A 55 -8.77 9.05 -1.55
C THR A 55 -8.98 8.33 -0.22
N ILE A 56 -8.01 7.51 0.23
CA ILE A 56 -8.07 6.82 1.53
C ILE A 56 -8.17 7.84 2.67
N THR A 57 -7.31 8.86 2.67
CA THR A 57 -7.25 9.85 3.74
C THR A 57 -8.54 10.69 3.78
N GLY A 58 -9.02 11.13 2.63
CA GLY A 58 -10.25 11.91 2.48
C GLY A 58 -11.49 11.12 2.89
N LEU A 59 -11.62 9.86 2.45
CA LEU A 59 -12.71 8.98 2.87
C LEU A 59 -12.65 8.70 4.38
N THR A 60 -11.46 8.44 4.91
CA THR A 60 -11.27 8.21 6.35
C THR A 60 -11.67 9.45 7.15
N ALA A 61 -11.21 10.63 6.74
CA ALA A 61 -11.58 11.89 7.36
C ALA A 61 -13.10 12.11 7.32
N PHE A 62 -13.74 11.87 6.18
CA PHE A 62 -15.19 12.00 6.02
C PHE A 62 -15.97 11.06 6.97
N VAL A 63 -15.57 9.78 7.04
CA VAL A 63 -16.21 8.79 7.92
C VAL A 63 -16.00 9.15 9.39
N LEU A 64 -14.79 9.52 9.80
CA LEU A 64 -14.48 9.86 11.19
C LEU A 64 -15.11 11.17 11.63
N TYR A 65 -15.24 12.13 10.72
CA TYR A 65 -15.96 13.38 10.98
C TYR A 65 -17.44 13.11 11.23
N LYS A 66 -18.07 12.28 10.39
CA LYS A 66 -19.50 11.91 10.55
C LYS A 66 -19.76 11.12 11.83
N THR A 67 -18.79 10.35 12.31
CA THR A 67 -18.91 9.49 13.50
C THR A 67 -18.35 10.12 14.77
N TRP A 68 -17.94 11.40 14.74
CA TRP A 68 -17.36 12.13 15.87
C TRP A 68 -16.05 11.54 16.42
N PHE A 69 -15.42 10.62 15.68
CA PHE A 69 -14.15 9.97 16.02
C PHE A 69 -12.93 10.65 15.38
N ILE A 70 -13.03 11.95 15.05
CA ILE A 70 -11.95 12.70 14.37
C ILE A 70 -10.63 12.67 15.16
N ALA A 71 -10.68 12.51 16.49
CA ALA A 71 -9.50 12.36 17.33
C ALA A 71 -8.60 11.17 16.93
N TYR A 72 -9.16 10.15 16.28
CA TYR A 72 -8.44 8.95 15.84
C TYR A 72 -7.89 9.02 14.41
N ILE A 73 -8.06 10.15 13.71
CA ILE A 73 -7.62 10.30 12.32
C ILE A 73 -6.13 10.04 12.14
N ASN A 74 -5.31 10.48 13.10
CA ASN A 74 -3.85 10.30 13.09
C ASN A 74 -3.39 8.88 13.41
N ILE A 75 -4.33 7.95 13.65
CA ILE A 75 -4.05 6.52 13.85
C ILE A 75 -4.64 5.72 12.68
N ILE A 76 -5.92 5.96 12.36
CA ILE A 76 -6.65 5.15 11.37
C ILE A 76 -6.19 5.48 9.94
N ALA A 77 -5.98 6.75 9.60
CA ALA A 77 -5.56 7.09 8.25
C ALA A 77 -4.15 6.56 7.92
N PRO A 78 -3.12 6.74 8.78
CA PRO A 78 -1.81 6.12 8.57
C PRO A 78 -1.86 4.59 8.51
N ALA A 79 -2.69 3.94 9.34
CA ALA A 79 -2.87 2.49 9.29
C ALA A 79 -3.44 2.02 7.95
N LEU A 80 -4.49 2.66 7.43
CA LEU A 80 -5.07 2.30 6.13
C LEU A 80 -4.08 2.55 4.97
N VAL A 81 -3.33 3.65 5.03
CA VAL A 81 -2.26 3.92 4.05
C VAL A 81 -1.14 2.89 4.15
N SER A 82 -0.81 2.42 5.35
CA SER A 82 0.17 1.34 5.56
C SER A 82 -0.25 0.03 4.89
N VAL A 83 -1.55 -0.30 4.92
CA VAL A 83 -2.09 -1.45 4.15
C VAL A 83 -1.89 -1.25 2.64
N LEU A 84 -2.18 -0.05 2.13
CA LEU A 84 -1.96 0.28 0.71
C LEU A 84 -0.47 0.14 0.34
N VAL A 85 0.44 0.65 1.16
CA VAL A 85 1.89 0.55 0.92
C VAL A 85 2.32 -0.93 0.91
N GLY A 86 1.85 -1.74 1.86
CA GLY A 86 2.12 -3.19 1.88
C GLY A 86 1.59 -3.90 0.63
N PHE A 87 0.41 -3.53 0.15
CA PHE A 87 -0.14 -4.02 -1.13
C PHE A 87 0.76 -3.64 -2.31
N VAL A 88 1.09 -2.36 -2.46
CA VAL A 88 1.94 -1.88 -3.56
C VAL A 88 3.29 -2.58 -3.54
N MET A 89 3.94 -2.66 -2.37
CA MET A 89 5.19 -3.40 -2.18
C MET A 89 5.07 -4.87 -2.59
N SER A 90 3.93 -5.51 -2.32
CA SER A 90 3.70 -6.91 -2.71
C SER A 90 3.65 -7.10 -4.23
N THR A 91 3.23 -6.08 -4.98
CA THR A 91 3.11 -6.13 -6.45
C THR A 91 4.44 -5.93 -7.16
N VAL A 92 5.44 -5.35 -6.50
CA VAL A 92 6.76 -5.09 -7.09
C VAL A 92 7.38 -6.42 -7.56
N PRO A 93 7.77 -6.54 -8.84
CA PRO A 93 8.38 -7.75 -9.35
C PRO A 93 9.75 -7.96 -8.71
N THR A 94 9.96 -9.14 -8.13
CA THR A 94 11.23 -9.52 -7.47
C THR A 94 12.22 -10.19 -8.42
N ARG A 95 11.78 -10.55 -9.64
CA ARG A 95 12.62 -11.09 -10.71
C ARG A 95 12.61 -10.12 -11.88
N GLY A 96 13.78 -9.86 -12.45
CA GLY A 96 13.91 -8.99 -13.62
C GLY A 96 13.24 -9.61 -14.84
N VAL A 97 12.70 -8.75 -15.72
CA VAL A 97 12.03 -9.13 -16.99
C VAL A 97 12.91 -10.02 -17.89
N GLY A 98 14.23 -10.04 -17.69
CA GLY A 98 15.18 -10.87 -18.43
C GLY A 98 15.22 -12.36 -18.05
N ASP A 99 14.66 -12.77 -16.91
CA ASP A 99 14.78 -14.15 -16.40
C ASP A 99 13.82 -15.15 -17.10
N ASN A 100 12.83 -14.64 -17.83
CA ASN A 100 11.86 -15.47 -18.57
C ASN A 100 12.16 -15.63 -20.07
N LYS A 101 13.21 -14.95 -20.60
CA LYS A 101 13.58 -15.07 -22.03
C LYS A 101 14.60 -16.18 -22.32
N SER A 102 15.11 -16.89 -21.32
CA SER A 102 16.13 -17.92 -21.52
C SER A 102 15.59 -19.36 -21.51
N LYS A 103 14.27 -19.55 -21.64
CA LYS A 103 13.61 -20.88 -21.60
C LYS A 103 12.58 -21.09 -22.73
N GLU A 104 12.76 -20.42 -23.86
CA GLU A 104 12.21 -20.85 -25.14
C GLU A 104 13.35 -21.18 -26.09
#